data_AF-A0A9P0DXA7-F1
#
_entry.id   AF-A0A9P0DXA7-F1
#
_cell.length_a   1.000
_cell.length_b   1.000
_cell.length_c   1.000
_cell.angle_alpha   90.00
_cell.angle_beta   90.00
_cell.angle_gamma   90.00
#
_symmetry.space_group_name_H-M   'P 1'
#
loop_
_entity.id
_entity.type
_entity.pdbx_description
1 polymer ?
#
loop_
_entity_poly.entity_id
_entity_poly.type
_entity_poly.pdbx_seq_one_letter_code
_entity_poly.pdbx_strand_id
1 'polypeptide(L)'
;MAGVSYTADEDNLILKLIIDTKAYYVLRDKEYWVDLATLGLFDKSRTWMSIQDRFNKNILPNIMNEMYTIPEEDKHRILLAWEQTAENFHDSDGDEDYDTDDTDSD
;
A
#
# COMPACT_ATOMS: atom_id res chain seq x y z
N MET A 1 2.59 1.32 29.75
CA MET A 1 3.43 1.49 28.56
C MET A 1 2.72 2.50 27.66
N ALA A 2 3.22 3.74 27.59
CA ALA A 2 2.64 4.73 26.68
C ALA A 2 3.00 4.29 25.26
N GLY A 3 2.01 3.85 24.47
CA GLY A 3 2.22 3.61 23.05
C GLY A 3 2.70 4.91 22.41
N VAL A 4 3.84 4.89 21.74
CA VAL A 4 4.34 6.06 21.02
C VAL A 4 3.37 6.33 19.88
N SER A 5 2.53 7.36 20.05
CA SER A 5 1.60 7.81 19.04
C SER A 5 2.38 8.29 17.83
N TYR A 6 2.01 7.82 16.64
CA TYR A 6 2.56 8.34 15.40
C TYR A 6 2.20 9.82 15.26
N THR A 7 3.22 10.64 14.98
CA THR A 7 3.06 12.08 14.76
C THR A 7 2.75 12.38 13.29
N ALA A 8 2.21 13.58 13.03
CA ALA A 8 2.03 14.06 11.67
C ALA A 8 3.36 14.13 10.91
N ASP A 9 4.48 14.40 11.60
CA ASP A 9 5.82 14.38 11.00
C ASP A 9 6.21 12.98 10.50
N GLU A 10 5.96 11.93 11.28
CA GLU A 10 6.21 10.54 10.86
C GLU A 10 5.34 10.16 9.65
N ASP A 11 4.07 10.56 9.64
CA ASP A 11 3.17 10.29 8.52
C ASP A 11 3.63 11.03 7.25
N ASN A 12 4.03 12.30 7.37
CA ASN A 12 4.60 13.08 6.26
C ASN A 12 5.92 12.49 5.75
N LEU A 13 6.75 11.92 6.64
CA LEU A 13 7.98 11.23 6.26
C LEU A 13 7.69 10.00 5.40
N ILE A 14 6.70 9.18 5.78
CA ILE A 14 6.25 8.02 4.98
C ILE A 14 5.84 8.48 3.58
N LEU A 15 4.98 9.50 3.50
CA LEU A 15 4.49 10.04 2.23
C LEU A 15 5.64 10.58 1.37
N LYS A 16 6.57 11.31 1.97
CA LYS A 16 7.75 11.85 1.27
C LYS A 16 8.61 10.73 0.68
N LEU A 17 8.83 9.64 1.42
CA LEU A 17 9.63 8.52 0.94
C LEU A 17 8.96 7.80 -0.23
N ILE A 18 7.63 7.65 -0.21
CA ILE A 18 6.85 7.12 -1.32
C ILE A 18 7.02 7.98 -2.58
N ILE A 19 6.99 9.31 -2.42
CA ILE A 19 7.15 10.25 -3.53
C ILE A 19 8.57 10.21 -4.10
N ASP A 20 9.56 10.23 -3.21
CA ASP A 20 10.99 10.26 -3.57
C ASP A 20 11.41 8.97 -4.31
N THR A 21 10.96 7.82 -3.82
CA THR A 21 11.20 6.50 -4.44
C THR A 21 10.26 6.20 -5.60
N LYS A 22 9.24 7.04 -5.83
CA LYS A 22 8.15 6.84 -6.81
C LYS A 22 7.47 5.47 -6.67
N ALA A 23 7.39 4.97 -5.44
CA ALA A 23 6.92 3.62 -5.12
C ALA A 23 5.40 3.44 -5.16
N TYR A 24 4.67 4.32 -5.87
CA TYR A 24 3.20 4.37 -5.89
C TYR A 24 2.53 3.03 -6.21
N TYR A 25 3.14 2.21 -7.08
CA TYR A 25 2.61 0.93 -7.55
C TYR A 25 3.07 -0.28 -6.74
N VAL A 26 4.05 -0.12 -5.84
CA VAL A 26 4.61 -1.20 -5.00
C VAL A 26 4.26 -1.02 -3.52
N LEU A 27 3.29 -0.15 -3.21
CA LEU A 27 2.81 0.09 -1.84
C LEU A 27 2.12 -1.13 -1.22
N ARG A 28 1.71 -2.11 -2.03
CA ARG A 28 1.17 -3.40 -1.56
C ARG A 28 2.27 -4.41 -1.26
N ASP A 29 3.45 -4.24 -1.84
CA ASP A 29 4.58 -5.15 -1.63
C ASP A 29 5.22 -4.94 -0.27
N LYS A 30 5.35 -6.04 0.47
CA LYS A 30 6.01 -6.06 1.77
C LYS A 30 7.48 -5.63 1.67
N GLU A 31 8.16 -6.01 0.59
CA GLU A 31 9.60 -5.73 0.41
C GLU A 31 9.89 -4.24 0.48
N TYR A 32 9.06 -3.41 -0.15
CA TYR A 32 9.18 -1.95 -0.10
C TYR A 32 9.11 -1.41 1.34
N TRP A 33 8.18 -1.91 2.16
CA TRP A 33 8.05 -1.49 3.57
C TRP A 33 9.20 -2.00 4.44
N VAL A 34 9.72 -3.20 4.16
CA VAL A 34 10.90 -3.73 4.83
C VAL A 34 12.11 -2.85 4.53
N ASP A 35 12.34 -2.51 3.26
CA ASP A 35 13.42 -1.63 2.85
C ASP A 35 13.29 -0.27 3.53
N LEU A 36 12.09 0.33 3.55
CA LEU A 36 11.81 1.57 4.28
C LEU A 36 12.18 1.51 5.75
N ALA A 37 11.82 0.42 6.44
CA ALA A 37 12.16 0.25 7.86
C ALA A 37 13.67 0.09 8.06
N THR A 38 14.38 -0.52 7.11
CA THR A 38 15.85 -0.71 7.19
C THR A 38 16.65 0.56 6.93
N LEU A 39 16.06 1.59 6.31
CA LEU A 39 16.70 2.91 6.14
C LEU A 39 17.02 3.60 7.47
N GLY A 40 16.42 3.17 8.58
CA GLY A 40 16.68 3.72 9.91
C GLY A 40 16.16 5.15 10.09
N LEU A 41 15.20 5.57 9.25
CA LEU A 41 14.55 6.88 9.31
C LEU A 41 13.45 6.96 10.37
N PHE A 42 12.96 5.81 10.83
CA PHE A 42 11.93 5.70 11.84
C PHE A 42 12.53 5.29 13.19
N ASP A 43 11.79 5.54 14.27
CA ASP A 43 12.16 5.08 15.60
C ASP A 43 12.38 3.56 15.65
N LYS A 44 13.29 3.10 16.51
CA LYS A 44 13.65 1.68 16.63
C LYS A 44 12.47 0.76 17.01
N SER A 45 11.39 1.34 17.50
CA SER A 45 10.14 0.64 17.84
C SER A 45 9.19 0.49 16.65
N ARG A 46 9.44 1.18 15.54
CA ARG A 46 8.64 1.12 14.32
C ARG A 46 9.13 0.00 13.43
N THR A 47 8.31 -1.03 13.29
CA THR A 47 8.55 -2.11 12.34
C THR A 47 7.87 -1.79 11.01
N TRP A 48 8.35 -2.38 9.91
CA TRP A 48 7.71 -2.27 8.59
C TRP A 48 6.20 -2.53 8.65
N MET A 49 5.78 -3.49 9.48
CA MET A 49 4.38 -3.88 9.67
C MET A 49 3.58 -2.77 10.35
N SER A 50 4.15 -2.10 11.36
CA SER A 50 3.51 -0.95 12.01
C SER A 50 3.42 0.26 11.09
N ILE A 51 4.41 0.47 10.23
CA ILE A 51 4.45 1.59 9.27
C ILE A 51 3.39 1.37 8.19
N GLN A 52 3.33 0.15 7.64
CA GLN A 52 2.33 -0.24 6.66
C GLN A 52 0.90 -0.19 7.22
N ASP A 53 0.68 -0.68 8.44
CA ASP A 53 -0.64 -0.63 9.09
C ASP A 53 -1.11 0.82 9.31
N ARG A 54 -0.19 1.69 9.75
CA ARG A 54 -0.43 3.13 9.90
C ARG A 54 -0.78 3.77 8.56
N PHE A 55 -0.03 3.46 7.51
CA PHE A 55 -0.31 3.97 6.17
C PHE A 55 -1.72 3.56 5.72
N ASN A 56 -2.07 2.28 5.81
CA ASN A 56 -3.36 1.77 5.34
C ASN A 56 -4.56 2.27 6.15
N LYS A 57 -4.46 2.32 7.49
CA LYS A 57 -5.61 2.63 8.35
C LYS A 57 -5.78 4.10 8.65
N ASN A 58 -4.69 4.87 8.65
CA ASN A 58 -4.73 6.27 9.07
C ASN A 58 -4.38 7.20 7.91
N ILE A 59 -3.26 6.96 7.23
CA ILE A 59 -2.75 7.90 6.22
C ILE A 59 -3.62 7.86 4.97
N LEU A 60 -3.79 6.68 4.36
CA LEU A 60 -4.52 6.49 3.13
C LEU A 60 -5.94 7.07 3.15
N PRO A 61 -6.83 6.75 4.13
CA PRO A 61 -8.17 7.33 4.17
C PRO A 61 -8.19 8.82 4.48
N ASN A 62 -7.13 9.36 5.09
CA ASN A 62 -7.04 10.79 5.44
C ASN A 62 -6.05 11.55 4.55
N ILE A 63 -5.51 10.97 3.48
CA ILE A 63 -4.37 11.54 2.73
C ILE A 63 -4.71 12.90 2.10
N MET A 64 -5.99 13.12 1.79
CA MET A 64 -6.52 14.39 1.30
C MET A 64 -6.62 15.49 2.35
N ASN A 65 -6.38 15.18 3.63
CA ASN A 65 -6.43 16.15 4.72
C ASN A 65 -5.29 17.17 4.57
N GLU A 66 -5.58 18.41 4.95
CA GLU A 66 -4.66 19.55 5.01
C GLU A 66 -3.53 19.37 6.04
N MET A 67 -3.64 18.41 6.96
CA MET A 67 -2.57 18.04 7.89
C MET A 67 -1.31 17.48 7.21
N TYR A 68 -1.43 17.02 5.96
CA TYR A 68 -0.31 16.51 5.17
C TYR A 68 0.26 17.59 4.26
N THR A 69 1.57 17.82 4.38
CA THR A 69 2.31 18.89 3.70
C THR A 69 2.70 18.54 2.26
N ILE A 70 2.41 17.31 1.81
CA ILE A 70 2.66 16.87 0.44
C ILE A 70 1.69 17.54 -0.56
N PRO A 71 2.12 17.76 -1.82
CA PRO A 71 1.29 18.42 -2.83
C PRO A 71 0.08 17.54 -3.21
N GLU A 72 -1.04 18.18 -3.57
CA GLU A 72 -2.28 17.50 -3.95
C GLU A 72 -2.10 16.55 -5.14
N GLU A 73 -1.23 16.89 -6.08
CA GLU A 73 -0.91 16.03 -7.22
C GLU A 73 -0.35 14.67 -6.76
N ASP A 74 0.53 14.66 -5.76
CA ASP A 74 1.11 13.41 -5.25
C ASP A 74 0.10 12.64 -4.38
N LYS A 75 -0.75 13.33 -3.61
CA LYS A 75 -1.87 12.71 -2.89
C LYS A 75 -2.77 11.94 -3.86
N HIS A 76 -3.14 12.57 -4.98
CA HIS A 76 -3.96 11.97 -6.02
C HIS A 76 -3.26 10.78 -6.68
N ARG A 77 -1.95 10.88 -6.97
CA ARG A 77 -1.18 9.78 -7.56
C ARG A 77 -1.12 8.56 -6.65
N ILE A 78 -0.90 8.76 -5.34
CA ILE A 78 -0.87 7.67 -4.35
C ILE A 78 -2.22 6.96 -4.31
N LEU A 79 -3.32 7.71 -4.23
CA LEU A 79 -4.67 7.14 -4.21
C LEU A 79 -5.00 6.38 -5.50
N LEU A 80 -4.72 6.99 -6.65
CA LEU A 80 -4.98 6.38 -7.94
C LEU A 80 -4.17 5.10 -8.14
N ALA A 81 -2.89 5.10 -7.77
CA ALA A 81 -2.05 3.90 -7.84
C ALA A 81 -2.54 2.81 -6.88
N TRP A 82 -3.01 3.20 -5.68
CA TRP A 82 -3.58 2.26 -4.72
C TRP A 82 -4.87 1.59 -5.22
N GLU A 83 -5.71 2.33 -5.92
CA GLU A 83 -6.94 1.84 -6.56
C GLU A 83 -6.62 0.92 -7.74
N GLN A 84 -5.73 1.34 -8.67
CA GLN A 84 -5.34 0.53 -9.83
C GLN A 84 -4.67 -0.80 -9.42
N THR A 85 -3.80 -0.75 -8.41
CA THR A 85 -3.18 -1.98 -7.87
C THR A 85 -4.17 -2.84 -7.09
N ALA A 86 -5.34 -2.34 -6.68
CA ALA A 86 -6.38 -3.17 -6.10
C ALA A 86 -7.07 -4.04 -7.16
N GLU A 87 -7.32 -3.48 -8.35
CA GLU A 87 -8.00 -4.19 -9.44
C GLU A 87 -7.09 -5.20 -10.14
N ASN A 88 -5.79 -4.93 -10.20
CA ASN A 88 -4.81 -5.83 -10.83
C ASN A 88 -4.41 -7.04 -9.96
N PHE A 89 -5.02 -7.22 -8.77
CA PHE A 89 -4.91 -8.43 -7.95
C PHE A 89 -6.02 -9.45 -8.25
N HIS A 90 -6.82 -9.23 -9.30
CA HIS A 90 -7.72 -10.24 -9.85
C HIS A 90 -6.98 -11.05 -10.92
N ASP A 91 -6.01 -11.86 -10.50
CA ASP A 91 -5.35 -12.84 -11.36
C ASP A 91 -5.67 -14.25 -10.83
N SER A 92 -6.59 -14.89 -11.55
CA SER A 92 -6.44 -16.28 -12.00
C SER A 92 -6.29 -17.40 -10.94
N ASP A 93 -7.36 -17.67 -10.19
CA ASP A 93 -7.81 -19.06 -10.03
C ASP A 93 -8.72 -19.31 -11.26
N GLY A 94 -8.31 -19.96 -12.34
CA GLY A 94 -7.52 -21.18 -12.36
C GLY A 94 -8.42 -22.41 -12.29
N ASP A 95 -9.52 -22.45 -13.04
CA ASP A 95 -10.25 -23.70 -13.33
C ASP A 95 -10.47 -23.79 -14.85
N GLU A 96 -9.38 -24.10 -15.55
CA GLU A 96 -9.46 -24.86 -16.78
C GLU A 96 -9.47 -26.34 -16.34
N ASP A 97 -10.54 -27.09 -16.59
CA ASP A 97 -10.51 -28.24 -17.51
C ASP A 97 -11.75 -29.18 -17.47
N TYR A 98 -11.93 -29.79 -18.65
CA TYR A 98 -12.85 -30.82 -19.16
C TYR A 98 -14.16 -31.21 -18.43
N ASP A 99 -15.27 -31.13 -19.15
CA ASP A 99 -16.03 -32.37 -19.43
C ASP A 99 -16.66 -32.30 -20.83
N THR A 100 -16.02 -32.98 -21.77
CA THR A 100 -16.62 -33.42 -23.03
C THR A 100 -17.68 -34.47 -22.72
N ASP A 101 -18.95 -34.10 -22.69
CA ASP A 101 -20.02 -35.11 -22.79
C ASP A 101 -20.30 -35.36 -24.27
N ASP A 102 -19.61 -36.42 -24.72
CA ASP A 102 -19.79 -37.18 -25.94
C ASP A 102 -21.27 -37.58 -26.11
N THR A 103 -21.81 -37.35 -27.30
CA THR A 103 -22.86 -38.13 -27.98
C THR A 103 -23.84 -38.99 -27.16
N ASP A 104 -25.15 -38.78 -27.37
CA ASP A 104 -25.95 -39.84 -27.99
C ASP A 104 -27.16 -39.26 -28.76
N SER A 105 -27.32 -39.77 -29.98
CA SER A 105 -28.49 -39.55 -30.84
C SER A 105 -29.38 -40.79 -30.76
N ASP A 106 -30.68 -40.61 -30.49
CA ASP A 106 -31.75 -41.44 -31.05
C ASP A 106 -33.04 -40.62 -31.19
#